data_AF-A0A0B1S133-F1
#
_entry.id   AF-A0A0B1S133-F1
#
_cell.length_a   1.000
_cell.length_b   1.000
_cell.length_c   1.000
_cell.angle_alpha   90.00
_cell.angle_beta   90.00
_cell.angle_gamma   90.00
#
_symmetry.space_group_name_H-M   'P 1'
#
loop_
_entity.id
_entity.type
_entity.pdbx_description
1 polymer ?
#
loop_
_entity_poly.entity_id
_entity_poly.type
_entity_poly.pdbx_seq_one_letter_code
_entity_poly.pdbx_strand_id
1 'polypeptide(L)'
;MPLVYRANAMAVELKRNVKFELVLVSPEMRGLQEGLTEIWVSVHNLSEDTRFMWEKARFMNRYYGMQEMYENKQDGEEWNMPKDRDPFYEAPDSKSFLGSAIVFLQPLAYLMDSEETYPIVDFTGEELGELSVLLSPCNSSGKELIGDYVDNPQEIVSF
;
A
#
# COMPACT_ATOMS: atom_id res chain seq x y z
N MET A 1 -3.69 19.51 -4.38
CA MET A 1 -2.26 19.85 -4.58
C MET A 1 -2.02 20.26 -6.02
N PRO A 2 -1.43 21.45 -6.30
CA PRO A 2 -1.11 21.89 -7.66
C PRO A 2 -0.08 21.00 -8.40
N LEU A 3 0.75 20.26 -7.67
CA LEU A 3 1.85 19.49 -8.25
C LEU A 3 1.39 18.28 -9.07
N VAL A 4 0.32 17.58 -8.66
CA VAL A 4 -0.24 16.47 -9.45
C VAL A 4 -0.77 16.97 -10.80
N TYR A 5 -1.42 18.14 -10.81
CA TYR A 5 -1.85 18.79 -12.06
C TYR A 5 -0.66 19.11 -12.97
N ARG A 6 0.41 19.69 -12.41
CA ARG A 6 1.64 19.99 -13.17
C ARG A 6 2.33 18.72 -13.69
N ALA A 7 2.39 17.66 -12.88
CA ALA A 7 2.95 16.38 -13.30
C ALA A 7 2.20 15.81 -14.50
N ASN A 8 0.86 15.85 -14.49
CA ASN A 8 0.04 15.43 -15.62
C ASN A 8 0.27 16.31 -16.86
N ALA A 9 0.39 17.63 -16.70
CA ALA A 9 0.70 18.53 -17.82
C ALA A 9 2.06 18.20 -18.45
N MET A 10 3.11 18.04 -17.63
CA MET A 10 4.43 17.62 -18.09
C MET A 10 4.37 16.26 -18.79
N ALA A 11 3.63 15.29 -18.25
CA ALA A 11 3.47 13.98 -18.87
C ALA A 11 2.88 14.09 -20.30
N VAL A 12 1.83 14.91 -20.49
CA VAL A 12 1.23 15.16 -21.81
C VAL A 12 2.24 15.78 -22.77
N GLU A 13 2.94 16.83 -22.35
CA GLU A 13 3.90 17.53 -23.21
C GLU A 13 5.12 16.66 -23.55
N LEU A 14 5.56 15.81 -22.61
CA LEU A 14 6.64 14.83 -22.78
C LEU A 14 6.18 13.53 -23.46
N LYS A 15 4.91 13.44 -23.85
CA LYS A 15 4.30 12.25 -24.47
C LYS A 15 4.51 10.99 -23.63
N ARG A 16 4.40 11.13 -22.31
CA ARG A 16 4.40 10.02 -21.36
C ARG A 16 2.97 9.58 -21.10
N ASN A 17 2.69 8.31 -21.41
CA ASN A 17 1.36 7.70 -21.24
C ASN A 17 1.13 7.30 -19.77
N VAL A 18 1.14 8.28 -18.87
CA VAL A 18 0.92 8.08 -17.44
C VAL A 18 -0.04 9.13 -16.91
N LYS A 19 -0.88 8.74 -15.94
CA LYS A 19 -1.81 9.64 -15.25
C LYS A 19 -1.55 9.59 -13.74
N PHE A 20 -1.57 10.75 -13.10
CA PHE A 20 -1.41 10.92 -11.66
C PHE A 20 -2.71 11.42 -11.03
N GLU A 21 -3.14 10.78 -9.94
CA GLU A 21 -4.37 11.14 -9.20
C GLU A 21 -4.10 11.17 -7.70
N LEU A 22 -4.69 12.14 -6.99
CA LEU A 22 -4.60 12.19 -5.52
C LEU A 22 -5.54 11.16 -4.92
N VAL A 23 -5.06 10.43 -3.93
CA VAL A 23 -5.85 9.45 -3.17
C VAL A 23 -5.68 9.71 -1.68
N LEU A 24 -6.78 9.65 -0.94
CA LEU A 24 -6.77 9.65 0.53
C LEU A 24 -6.70 8.20 0.99
N VAL A 25 -5.70 7.88 1.80
CA VAL A 25 -5.48 6.51 2.27
C VAL A 25 -5.59 6.50 3.78
N SER A 26 -6.62 5.83 4.30
CA SER A 26 -6.84 5.72 5.74
C SER A 26 -5.80 4.79 6.39
N PRO A 27 -5.68 4.77 7.74
CA PRO A 27 -4.87 3.76 8.42
C PRO A 27 -5.28 2.32 8.07
N GLU A 28 -6.59 2.04 8.05
CA GLU A 28 -7.14 0.70 7.82
C GLU A 28 -6.79 0.20 6.42
N MET A 29 -6.85 1.07 5.40
CA MET A 29 -6.43 0.78 4.03
C MET A 29 -4.93 0.52 3.88
N ARG A 30 -4.13 0.86 4.91
CA ARG A 30 -2.69 0.55 4.98
C ARG A 30 -2.41 -0.66 5.89
N GLY A 31 -3.46 -1.34 6.37
CA GLY A 31 -3.34 -2.42 7.35
C GLY A 31 -2.95 -1.93 8.75
N LEU A 32 -3.24 -0.67 9.10
CA LEU A 32 -2.97 -0.08 10.41
C LEU A 32 -4.26 0.06 11.21
N GLN A 33 -4.21 -0.25 12.51
CA GLN A 33 -5.34 -0.08 13.43
C GLN A 33 -5.61 1.39 13.80
N GLU A 34 -4.56 2.23 13.77
CA GLU A 34 -4.61 3.63 14.17
C GLU A 34 -3.69 4.49 13.32
N GLY A 35 -3.96 5.80 13.29
CA GLY A 35 -3.16 6.78 12.56
C GLY A 35 -4.00 7.87 11.92
N LEU A 36 -3.35 8.76 11.18
CA LEU A 36 -4.03 9.80 10.38
C LEU A 36 -4.21 9.32 8.94
N THR A 37 -5.28 9.77 8.28
CA THR A 37 -5.42 9.60 6.82
C THR A 37 -4.30 10.35 6.11
N GLU A 38 -3.63 9.68 5.18
CA GLU A 38 -2.52 10.24 4.41
C GLU A 38 -2.94 10.56 2.97
N ILE A 39 -2.20 11.45 2.33
CA ILE A 39 -2.38 11.77 0.92
C ILE A 39 -1.30 11.05 0.12
N TRP A 40 -1.73 10.15 -0.76
CA TRP A 40 -0.88 9.41 -1.68
C TRP A 40 -1.22 9.81 -3.13
N VAL A 41 -0.43 9.31 -4.08
CA VAL A 41 -0.64 9.53 -5.52
C VAL A 41 -0.79 8.18 -6.20
N SER A 42 -1.94 7.96 -6.86
CA SER A 42 -2.11 6.86 -7.80
C SER A 42 -1.43 7.20 -9.11
N VAL A 43 -0.65 6.26 -9.63
CA VAL A 43 0.13 6.38 -10.85
C VAL A 43 -0.35 5.29 -11.79
N HIS A 44 -1.09 5.68 -12.83
CA HIS A 44 -1.63 4.76 -13.82
C HIS A 44 -0.81 4.85 -15.09
N ASN A 45 -0.04 3.81 -15.40
CA ASN A 45 0.59 3.64 -16.70
C ASN A 45 -0.47 3.17 -17.70
N LEU A 46 -0.84 4.04 -18.63
CA LEU A 46 -1.92 3.82 -19.59
C LEU A 46 -1.53 2.83 -20.71
N SER A 47 -0.23 2.58 -20.90
CA SER A 47 0.25 1.68 -21.96
C SER A 47 0.27 0.23 -21.52
N GLU A 48 0.60 -0.03 -20.25
CA GLU A 48 0.71 -1.37 -19.67
C GLU A 48 -0.49 -1.70 -18.76
N ASP A 49 -1.41 -0.74 -18.57
CA ASP A 49 -2.55 -0.79 -17.65
C ASP A 49 -2.17 -1.18 -16.21
N THR A 50 -0.99 -0.72 -15.76
CA THR A 50 -0.49 -0.95 -14.40
C THR A 50 -0.74 0.25 -13.51
N ARG A 51 -1.07 0.00 -12.24
CA ARG A 51 -1.30 1.04 -11.23
C ARG A 51 -0.38 0.86 -10.04
N PHE A 52 0.20 1.97 -9.61
CA PHE A 52 1.05 2.03 -8.42
C PHE A 52 0.58 3.12 -7.49
N MET A 53 0.81 2.91 -6.20
CA MET A 53 0.55 3.88 -5.17
C MET A 53 1.88 4.45 -4.67
N TRP A 54 2.06 5.76 -4.80
CA TRP A 54 3.22 6.46 -4.31
C TRP A 54 2.86 7.30 -3.09
N GLU A 55 3.57 7.06 -2.00
CA GLU A 55 3.60 7.98 -0.87
C GLU A 55 4.07 9.37 -1.32
N LYS A 56 3.67 10.39 -0.56
CA LYS A 56 4.01 11.78 -0.83
C LYS A 56 5.52 11.98 -1.06
N ALA A 57 6.39 11.39 -0.23
CA ALA A 57 7.83 11.56 -0.36
C ALA A 57 8.37 10.99 -1.69
N ARG A 58 7.91 9.80 -2.09
CA ARG A 58 8.27 9.17 -3.36
C ARG A 58 7.80 10.01 -4.54
N PHE A 59 6.54 10.47 -4.52
CA PHE A 59 6.01 11.36 -5.55
C PHE A 59 6.83 12.65 -5.66
N MET A 60 7.17 13.29 -4.54
CA MET A 60 7.95 14.53 -4.56
C MET A 60 9.33 14.33 -5.19
N ASN A 61 10.03 13.25 -4.83
CA ASN A 61 11.34 12.93 -5.43
C ASN A 61 11.25 12.72 -6.94
N ARG A 62 10.24 11.98 -7.40
CA ARG A 62 9.99 11.77 -8.84
C ARG A 62 9.59 13.07 -9.54
N TYR A 63 8.75 13.88 -8.90
CA TYR A 63 8.29 15.17 -9.44
C TYR A 63 9.46 16.11 -9.76
N TYR A 64 10.48 16.19 -8.90
CA TYR A 64 11.66 17.00 -9.20
C TYR A 64 12.40 16.51 -10.44
N GLY A 65 12.54 15.20 -10.61
CA GLY A 65 13.09 14.62 -11.84
C GLY A 65 12.21 14.89 -13.08
N MET A 66 10.88 14.85 -12.93
CA MET A 66 9.95 15.22 -14.02
C MET A 66 10.16 16.67 -14.47
N GLN A 67 10.38 17.56 -13.50
CA GLN A 67 10.62 18.98 -13.77
C GLN A 67 11.96 19.18 -14.49
N GLU A 68 13.04 18.56 -14.02
CA GLU A 68 14.35 18.60 -14.68
C GLU A 68 14.28 18.06 -16.12
N MET A 69 13.63 16.91 -16.32
CA MET A 69 13.43 16.34 -17.65
C MET A 69 12.64 17.28 -18.58
N TYR A 70 11.64 17.96 -18.03
CA TYR A 70 10.82 18.91 -18.79
C TYR A 70 11.62 20.16 -19.18
N GLU A 71 12.38 20.74 -18.25
CA GLU A 71 13.26 21.88 -18.47
C GLU A 71 14.31 21.57 -19.56
N ASN A 72 15.01 20.44 -19.46
CA ASN A 72 15.99 20.00 -20.46
C ASN A 72 15.39 19.94 -21.88
N LYS A 73 14.15 19.41 -22.00
CA LYS A 73 13.46 19.39 -23.30
C LYS A 73 13.14 20.79 -23.82
N GLN A 74 12.76 21.72 -22.96
CA GLN A 74 12.49 23.11 -23.37
C GLN A 74 13.75 23.79 -23.90
N ASP A 75 14.90 23.46 -23.32
CA ASP A 75 16.22 23.94 -23.76
C ASP A 75 16.75 23.21 -25.01
N GLY A 76 15.98 22.25 -25.54
CA GLY A 76 16.32 21.48 -26.74
C GLY A 76 17.27 20.31 -26.49
N GLU A 77 17.50 19.94 -25.23
CA GLU A 77 18.30 18.78 -24.86
C GLU A 77 17.46 17.49 -24.92
N GLU A 78 18.06 16.43 -25.46
CA GLU A 78 17.42 15.11 -25.47
C GLU A 78 17.72 14.35 -24.17
N TRP A 79 16.66 13.83 -23.55
CA TRP A 79 16.78 12.92 -22.44
C TRP A 79 17.28 11.54 -22.91
N ASN A 80 18.57 11.28 -22.72
CA ASN A 80 19.26 10.06 -23.16
C ASN A 80 19.55 9.06 -22.03
N MET A 81 18.86 9.18 -20.89
CA MET A 81 19.03 8.23 -19.79
C MET A 81 18.19 6.96 -20.01
N PRO A 82 18.64 5.81 -19.47
CA PRO A 82 17.87 4.57 -19.54
C PRO A 82 16.50 4.66 -18.83
N LYS A 83 15.58 3.75 -19.19
CA LYS A 83 14.16 3.77 -18.78
C LYS A 83 13.96 3.81 -17.26
N ASP A 84 14.85 3.17 -16.51
CA ASP A 84 14.87 3.14 -15.04
C ASP A 84 15.13 4.51 -14.39
N ARG A 85 15.72 5.45 -15.14
CA ARG A 85 15.90 6.84 -14.72
C ARG A 85 14.77 7.76 -15.18
N ASP A 86 13.81 7.27 -15.95
CA ASP A 86 12.65 8.06 -16.34
C ASP A 86 11.76 8.29 -15.10
N PRO A 87 11.57 9.54 -14.64
CA PRO A 87 10.84 9.84 -13.42
C PRO A 87 9.34 9.54 -13.54
N PHE A 88 8.81 9.39 -14.76
CA PHE A 88 7.43 9.00 -15.03
C PHE A 88 7.22 7.48 -15.05
N TYR A 89 8.31 6.70 -15.06
CA TYR A 89 8.24 5.24 -15.19
C TYR A 89 8.31 4.53 -13.84
N GLU A 90 7.50 3.49 -13.70
CA GLU A 90 7.60 2.51 -12.64
C GLU A 90 7.63 1.13 -13.28
N ALA A 91 8.55 0.27 -12.83
CA ALA A 91 8.68 -1.05 -13.41
C ALA A 91 7.49 -1.94 -12.99
N PRO A 92 6.94 -2.78 -13.89
CA PRO A 92 5.82 -3.68 -13.56
C PRO A 92 6.09 -4.63 -12.38
N ASP A 93 7.36 -4.99 -12.17
CA ASP A 93 7.84 -5.85 -11.08
C ASP A 93 8.19 -5.07 -9.80
N SER A 94 8.01 -3.75 -9.80
CA SER A 94 8.14 -2.94 -8.59
C SER A 94 7.15 -3.40 -7.53
N LYS A 95 7.64 -3.53 -6.30
CA LYS A 95 6.79 -3.85 -5.15
C LYS A 95 5.68 -2.82 -5.01
N SER A 96 4.44 -3.28 -4.98
CA SER A 96 3.24 -2.48 -4.72
C SER A 96 2.42 -3.12 -3.61
N PHE A 97 1.83 -2.29 -2.77
CA PHE A 97 0.82 -2.75 -1.82
C PHE A 97 -0.47 -3.06 -2.60
N LEU A 98 -0.98 -4.28 -2.46
CA LEU A 98 -2.21 -4.73 -3.14
C LEU A 98 -3.42 -4.61 -2.22
N GLY A 99 -3.27 -5.02 -0.95
CA GLY A 99 -4.33 -4.97 0.03
C GLY A 99 -3.89 -5.52 1.37
N SER A 100 -4.79 -5.43 2.35
CA SER A 100 -4.60 -5.97 3.70
C SER A 100 -5.85 -6.69 4.19
N ALA A 101 -5.64 -7.65 5.08
CA ALA A 101 -6.70 -8.28 5.88
C ALA A 101 -6.47 -7.93 7.35
N ILE A 102 -7.56 -7.62 8.08
CA ILE A 102 -7.51 -7.33 9.51
C ILE A 102 -7.97 -8.58 10.25
N VAL A 103 -7.03 -9.25 10.93
CA VAL A 103 -7.28 -10.45 11.72
C VAL A 103 -7.53 -10.06 13.18
N PHE A 104 -8.66 -10.47 13.73
CA PHE A 104 -9.01 -10.19 15.12
C PHE A 104 -8.52 -11.30 16.05
N LEU A 105 -7.57 -10.98 16.92
CA LEU A 105 -6.96 -11.95 17.85
C LEU A 105 -7.76 -12.16 19.14
N GLN A 106 -9.00 -11.67 19.22
CA GLN A 106 -9.84 -11.76 20.41
C GLN A 106 -10.02 -13.21 20.93
N PRO A 107 -10.16 -14.26 20.09
CA PRO A 107 -10.28 -15.64 20.57
C PRO A 107 -9.10 -16.08 21.46
N LEU A 108 -7.89 -15.63 21.14
CA LEU A 108 -6.68 -15.98 21.90
C LEU A 108 -6.70 -15.41 23.33
N ALA A 109 -7.40 -14.30 23.56
CA ALA A 109 -7.58 -13.73 24.90
C ALA A 109 -8.43 -14.62 25.82
N TYR A 110 -9.16 -15.59 25.26
CA TYR A 110 -9.97 -16.56 25.99
C TYR A 110 -9.37 -17.99 25.93
N LEU A 111 -8.14 -18.13 25.42
CA LEU A 111 -7.50 -19.41 25.09
C LEU A 111 -8.35 -20.26 24.13
N MET A 112 -9.08 -19.63 23.22
CA MET A 112 -9.87 -20.35 22.23
C MET A 112 -9.14 -20.43 20.90
N ASP A 113 -9.19 -21.61 20.27
CA ASP A 113 -8.86 -21.78 18.86
C ASP A 113 -9.90 -21.08 17.98
N SER A 114 -9.46 -20.60 16.81
CA SER A 114 -10.34 -20.00 15.82
C SER A 114 -9.85 -20.30 14.40
N GLU A 115 -10.76 -20.77 13.54
CA GLU A 115 -10.49 -20.95 12.12
C GLU A 115 -11.49 -20.08 11.34
N GLU A 116 -10.99 -18.98 10.77
CA GLU A 116 -11.82 -17.98 10.09
C GLU A 116 -11.18 -17.57 8.76
N THR A 117 -11.99 -16.99 7.88
CA THR A 117 -11.53 -16.43 6.62
C THR A 117 -11.77 -14.92 6.63
N TYR A 118 -10.74 -14.16 6.28
CA TYR A 118 -10.74 -12.71 6.32
C TYR A 118 -10.59 -12.13 4.90
N PRO A 119 -11.39 -11.12 4.52
CA PRO A 119 -11.26 -10.50 3.22
C PRO A 119 -9.94 -9.72 3.14
N ILE A 120 -9.23 -9.88 2.02
CA ILE A 120 -8.14 -9.01 1.62
C ILE A 120 -8.76 -7.87 0.85
N VAL A 121 -8.70 -6.67 1.42
CA VAL A 121 -9.25 -5.45 0.80
C VAL A 121 -8.15 -4.55 0.28
N ASP A 122 -8.37 -3.96 -0.88
CA ASP A 122 -7.48 -2.96 -1.45
C ASP A 122 -7.71 -1.57 -0.83
N PHE A 123 -6.95 -0.58 -1.31
CA PHE A 123 -7.07 0.80 -0.85
C PHE A 123 -8.35 1.52 -1.31
N THR A 124 -9.14 0.93 -2.20
CA THR A 124 -10.48 1.42 -2.57
C THR A 124 -11.59 0.78 -1.74
N GLY A 125 -11.25 -0.25 -0.96
CA GLY A 125 -12.18 -1.07 -0.20
C GLY A 125 -12.77 -2.21 -1.02
N GLU A 126 -12.25 -2.48 -2.22
CA GLU A 126 -12.63 -3.63 -3.03
C GLU A 126 -11.99 -4.90 -2.46
N GLU A 127 -12.77 -5.97 -2.37
CA GLU A 127 -12.29 -7.28 -1.95
C GLU A 127 -11.52 -7.95 -3.10
N LEU A 128 -10.23 -8.19 -2.88
CA LEU A 128 -9.34 -8.83 -3.85
C LEU A 128 -9.28 -10.35 -3.71
N GLY A 129 -9.74 -10.86 -2.57
CA GLY A 129 -9.72 -12.28 -2.25
C GLY A 129 -9.82 -12.52 -0.75
N GLU A 130 -9.50 -13.74 -0.36
CA GLU A 130 -9.72 -14.25 1.00
C GLU A 130 -8.43 -14.82 1.59
N LEU A 131 -8.24 -14.61 2.90
CA LEU A 131 -7.15 -15.17 3.69
C LEU A 131 -7.74 -16.09 4.77
N SER A 132 -7.53 -17.41 4.65
CA SER A 132 -7.88 -18.36 5.70
C SER A 132 -6.81 -18.35 6.79
N VAL A 133 -7.24 -18.19 8.04
CA VAL A 133 -6.37 -18.07 9.21
C VAL A 133 -6.84 -19.02 10.30
N LEU A 134 -5.90 -19.83 10.80
CA LEU A 134 -6.05 -20.62 12.01
C LEU A 134 -5.28 -19.93 13.14
N LEU A 135 -5.96 -19.63 14.24
CA LEU A 135 -5.41 -19.09 15.46
C LEU A 135 -5.49 -20.15 16.55
N SER A 136 -4.37 -20.43 17.21
CA SER A 136 -4.32 -21.34 18.34
C SER A 136 -3.50 -20.76 19.49
N PRO A 137 -4.00 -20.80 20.74
CA PRO A 137 -3.26 -20.34 21.90
C PRO A 137 -2.11 -21.31 22.17
N CYS A 138 -0.94 -20.75 22.48
CA CYS A 138 0.27 -21.52 22.69
C CYS A 138 0.97 -21.11 23.97
N ASN A 139 1.67 -22.06 24.59
CA ASN A 139 2.56 -21.75 25.71
C ASN A 139 3.87 -21.09 25.24
N SER A 140 4.75 -20.77 26.18
CA SER A 140 6.04 -20.11 25.89
C SER A 140 7.01 -20.93 25.02
N SER A 141 6.78 -22.24 24.86
CA SER A 141 7.56 -23.07 23.92
C SER A 141 6.89 -23.22 22.55
N GLY A 142 5.75 -22.55 22.32
CA GLY A 142 5.00 -22.62 21.07
C GLY A 142 4.14 -23.88 20.95
N LYS A 143 3.96 -24.64 22.03
CA LYS A 143 3.05 -25.80 22.04
C LYS A 143 1.62 -25.33 22.28
N GLU A 144 0.69 -25.81 21.46
CA GLU A 144 -0.74 -25.54 21.57
C GLU A 144 -1.31 -25.90 22.95
N LEU A 145 -2.16 -25.03 23.46
CA LEU A 145 -2.93 -25.18 24.69
C LEU A 145 -4.32 -25.72 24.32
N ILE A 146 -4.45 -27.05 24.25
CA ILE A 146 -5.66 -27.71 23.76
C ILE A 146 -6.66 -27.87 24.92
N GLY A 147 -7.86 -27.30 24.77
CA GLY A 147 -8.98 -27.51 25.69
C GLY A 147 -8.96 -26.63 26.94
N ASP A 148 -7.99 -25.73 27.06
CA ASP A 148 -7.98 -24.67 28.07
C ASP A 148 -8.84 -23.51 27.60
N TYR A 149 -9.69 -22.93 28.46
CA TYR A 149 -10.39 -21.68 28.19
C TYR A 149 -10.57 -20.90 29.49
N VAL A 150 -10.77 -19.59 29.39
CA VAL A 150 -11.10 -18.73 30.53
C VAL A 150 -12.38 -17.95 30.23
N ASP A 151 -13.19 -17.65 31.25
CA ASP A 151 -14.37 -16.81 31.08
C ASP A 151 -14.01 -15.31 31.09
N ASN A 152 -12.87 -14.95 31.70
CA ASN A 152 -12.35 -13.58 31.76
C ASN A 152 -10.86 -13.53 31.35
N PRO A 153 -10.49 -12.76 30.31
CA PRO A 153 -9.10 -12.64 29.85
C PRO A 153 -8.10 -12.17 30.92
N GLN A 154 -8.55 -11.45 31.96
CA GLN A 154 -7.67 -11.01 33.05
C GLN A 154 -7.05 -12.16 33.84
N GLU A 155 -7.68 -13.35 33.82
CA GLU A 155 -7.18 -14.55 34.47
C GLU A 155 -5.82 -14.99 33.90
N ILE A 156 -5.54 -14.67 32.63
CA ILE A 156 -4.29 -15.04 31.94
C ILE A 156 -3.12 -14.10 32.29
N VAL A 157 -3.41 -12.84 32.64
CA VAL A 157 -2.40 -11.79 32.90
C VAL A 157 -1.88 -11.83 34.35
N SER A 158 -2.49 -12.64 35.22
CA SER A 158 -2.29 -12.64 36.67
C SER A 158 -1.08 -13.47 37.17
N PHE A 159 -0.13 -13.82 36.30
CA PHE A 159 1.04 -14.65 36.61
C PHE A 159 2.34 -13.86 36.80
#